data_AF-A0A947E9F7-F1
#
_entry.id   AF-A0A947E9F7-F1
#
_cell.length_a   1.000
_cell.length_b   1.000
_cell.length_c   1.000
_cell.angle_alpha   90.00
_cell.angle_beta   90.00
_cell.angle_gamma   90.00
#
_symmetry.space_group_name_H-M   'P 1'
#
loop_
_entity.id
_entity.type
_entity.pdbx_description
1 polymer ?
#
loop_
_entity_poly.entity_id
_entity_poly.type
_entity_poly.pdbx_seq_one_letter_code
_entity_poly.pdbx_strand_id
1 'polypeptide(L)'
;MSRRLSADAARRIAVAAQGLAAPRPASVDVRHFRKVMRTVKVVQLDSVNVAARTHYMPFYARLGPYDRDKLDRWAANSGELFEYWCHCAAWAPIGDYPLFDFRRDEMQGNWAKSVDEEHPGYIDAVYEEVAANGPMTISDLDDPGG
;
A
#
# COMPACT_ATOMS: atom_id res chain seq x y z
N MET A 1 2.74 -16.16 35.28
CA MET A 1 4.12 -16.51 34.88
C MET A 1 4.57 -15.59 33.73
N SER A 2 5.62 -14.79 33.92
CA SER A 2 6.19 -13.97 32.83
C SER A 2 7.11 -14.83 31.96
N ARG A 3 6.80 -14.94 30.67
CA ARG A 3 7.69 -15.60 29.69
C ARG A 3 8.78 -14.61 29.29
N ARG A 4 10.06 -14.98 29.46
CA ARG A 4 11.21 -14.18 29.01
C ARG A 4 11.76 -14.73 27.69
N LEU A 5 12.10 -13.85 26.76
CA LEU A 5 12.79 -14.17 25.51
C LEU A 5 14.21 -13.60 25.56
N SER A 6 15.20 -14.35 25.07
CA SER A 6 16.53 -13.79 24.81
C SER A 6 16.48 -12.87 23.59
N ALA A 7 17.44 -11.94 23.46
CA ALA A 7 17.54 -11.06 22.31
C ALA A 7 17.63 -11.83 20.98
N ASP A 8 18.38 -12.94 20.96
CA ASP A 8 18.51 -13.77 19.76
C ASP A 8 17.21 -14.48 19.38
N ALA A 9 16.45 -14.95 20.38
CA ALA A 9 15.14 -15.52 20.13
C ALA A 9 14.18 -14.47 19.56
N ALA A 10 14.16 -13.25 20.14
CA ALA A 10 13.33 -12.16 19.66
C ALA A 10 13.67 -11.75 18.22
N ARG A 11 14.97 -11.65 17.87
CA ARG A 11 15.41 -11.35 16.49
C ARG A 11 14.95 -12.41 15.49
N ARG A 12 15.13 -13.69 15.81
CA ARG A 12 14.69 -14.79 14.95
C ARG A 12 13.18 -14.78 14.75
N ILE A 13 12.41 -14.52 15.81
CA ILE A 13 10.95 -14.37 15.74
C ILE A 13 10.59 -13.22 14.82
N ALA A 14 11.22 -12.05 14.97
CA ALA A 14 10.93 -10.88 14.14
C ALA A 14 11.22 -11.15 12.65
N VAL A 15 12.38 -11.73 12.31
CA VAL A 15 12.75 -12.07 10.94
C VAL A 15 11.79 -13.12 10.34
N ALA A 16 11.43 -14.14 11.13
CA ALA A 16 10.49 -15.17 10.69
C ALA A 16 9.08 -14.61 10.47
N ALA A 17 8.59 -13.76 11.37
CA ALA A 17 7.29 -13.09 11.25
C ALA A 17 7.20 -12.22 10.00
N GLN A 18 8.31 -11.63 9.56
CA GLN A 18 8.40 -10.88 8.31
C GLN A 18 8.41 -11.77 7.05
N GLY A 19 8.41 -13.10 7.21
CA GLY A 19 8.43 -14.06 6.10
C GLY A 19 9.79 -14.23 5.42
N LEU A 20 10.86 -13.69 6.01
CA LEU A 20 12.22 -13.74 5.44
C LEU A 20 12.95 -15.05 5.71
N ALA A 21 12.46 -15.86 6.65
CA ALA A 21 13.01 -17.18 6.96
C ALA A 21 12.38 -18.31 6.11
N ALA A 22 11.36 -18.02 5.31
CA ALA A 22 10.70 -19.01 4.47
C ALA A 22 11.56 -19.35 3.23
N PRO A 23 11.56 -20.61 2.76
CA PRO A 23 12.21 -20.96 1.51
C PRO A 23 11.57 -20.22 0.33
N ARG A 24 12.38 -19.84 -0.65
CA ARG A 24 11.90 -19.21 -1.89
C ARG A 24 11.22 -20.26 -2.78
N PRO A 25 10.13 -19.90 -3.46
CA PRO A 25 9.47 -20.82 -4.39
C PRO A 25 10.33 -21.01 -5.65
N ALA A 26 10.18 -22.16 -6.32
CA ALA A 26 10.83 -22.41 -7.61
C ALA A 26 10.26 -21.53 -8.74
N SER A 27 8.99 -21.12 -8.62
CA SER A 27 8.31 -20.23 -9.56
C SER A 27 7.36 -19.30 -8.82
N VAL A 28 7.25 -18.05 -9.27
CA VAL A 28 6.40 -17.03 -8.64
C VAL A 28 5.10 -16.84 -9.43
N ASP A 29 3.99 -16.85 -8.71
CA ASP A 29 2.65 -16.54 -9.20
C ASP A 29 1.91 -15.62 -8.22
N VAL A 30 0.67 -15.26 -8.58
CA VAL A 30 -0.16 -14.34 -7.79
C VAL A 30 -0.40 -14.79 -6.33
N ARG A 31 -0.41 -16.11 -6.05
CA ARG A 31 -0.61 -16.62 -4.69
C ARG A 31 0.55 -16.23 -3.78
N HIS A 32 1.75 -16.11 -4.35
CA HIS A 32 2.94 -15.67 -3.64
C HIS A 32 2.91 -14.17 -3.36
N PHE A 33 2.45 -13.34 -4.30
CA PHE A 33 2.28 -11.90 -4.05
C PHE A 33 1.25 -11.64 -2.94
N ARG A 34 0.09 -12.32 -3.00
CA ARG A 34 -0.90 -12.30 -1.92
C ARG A 34 -0.32 -12.73 -0.57
N LYS A 35 0.53 -13.76 -0.55
CA LYS A 35 1.20 -14.21 0.66
C LYS A 35 2.13 -13.14 1.21
N VAL A 36 2.94 -12.49 0.37
CA VAL A 36 3.81 -11.38 0.80
C VAL A 36 2.97 -10.26 1.41
N MET A 37 1.92 -9.80 0.71
CA MET A 37 1.06 -8.71 1.21
C MET A 37 0.36 -9.06 2.52
N ARG A 38 -0.14 -10.29 2.70
CA ARG A 38 -0.70 -10.72 3.98
C ARG A 38 0.32 -10.74 5.13
N THR A 39 1.60 -11.00 4.82
CA THR A 39 2.67 -11.03 5.82
C THR A 39 3.13 -9.64 6.22
N VAL A 40 3.41 -8.77 5.24
CA VAL A 40 4.01 -7.44 5.50
C VAL A 40 2.98 -6.35 5.74
N LYS A 41 1.75 -6.57 5.27
CA LYS A 41 0.57 -5.70 5.40
C LYS A 41 0.63 -4.36 4.70
N VAL A 42 1.81 -3.75 4.58
CA VAL A 42 2.03 -2.47 3.92
C VAL A 42 3.31 -2.55 3.10
N VAL A 43 3.26 -2.09 1.85
CA VAL A 43 4.44 -1.90 1.00
C VAL A 43 4.44 -0.46 0.50
N GLN A 44 5.42 0.31 0.95
CA GLN A 44 5.61 1.69 0.51
C GLN A 44 5.85 1.76 -0.99
N LEU A 45 5.09 2.61 -1.66
CA LEU A 45 5.27 3.00 -3.05
C LEU A 45 6.36 4.06 -3.17
N ASP A 46 7.01 4.04 -4.32
CA ASP A 46 8.16 4.89 -4.58
C ASP A 46 8.06 5.40 -6.01
N SER A 47 8.03 6.72 -6.14
CA SER A 47 7.97 7.42 -7.41
C SER A 47 9.34 7.55 -8.06
N VAL A 48 10.43 7.37 -7.30
CA VAL A 48 11.80 7.54 -7.79
C VAL A 48 12.39 6.20 -8.20
N ASN A 49 13.10 6.20 -9.34
CA ASN A 49 13.78 5.02 -9.86
C ASN A 49 15.24 5.35 -10.22
N VAL A 50 16.16 5.24 -9.25
CA VAL A 50 17.60 5.37 -9.50
C VAL A 50 18.23 4.04 -9.95
N ALA A 51 17.63 2.90 -9.57
CA ALA A 51 18.07 1.56 -9.99
C ALA A 51 16.89 0.59 -10.11
N ALA A 52 16.02 0.58 -9.11
CA ALA A 52 14.69 -0.01 -9.16
C ALA A 52 13.79 0.78 -8.20
N ARG A 53 12.48 0.84 -8.48
CA ARG A 53 11.52 1.37 -7.49
C ARG A 53 11.53 0.47 -6.26
N THR A 54 11.57 1.06 -5.07
CA THR A 54 11.85 0.30 -3.84
C THR A 54 10.73 -0.68 -3.46
N HIS A 55 9.49 -0.46 -3.89
CA HIS A 55 8.37 -1.40 -3.67
C HIS A 55 8.58 -2.79 -4.29
N TYR A 56 9.49 -2.95 -5.26
CA TYR A 56 9.82 -4.29 -5.78
C TYR A 56 10.68 -5.13 -4.81
N MET A 57 11.43 -4.47 -3.93
CA MET A 57 12.43 -5.11 -3.07
C MET A 57 11.80 -5.98 -1.97
N PRO A 58 10.71 -5.58 -1.28
CA PRO A 58 10.03 -6.46 -0.32
C PRO A 58 9.59 -7.80 -0.91
N PHE A 59 9.11 -7.82 -2.15
CA PHE A 59 8.74 -9.05 -2.85
C PHE A 59 9.98 -9.85 -3.23
N TYR A 60 11.01 -9.21 -3.80
CA TYR A 60 12.24 -9.89 -4.20
C TYR A 60 12.95 -10.56 -3.01
N ALA A 61 13.03 -9.88 -1.87
CA ALA A 61 13.64 -10.42 -0.66
C ALA A 61 13.04 -11.77 -0.24
N ARG A 62 11.72 -11.92 -0.41
CA ARG A 62 10.92 -13.09 0.01
C ARG A 62 10.76 -14.15 -1.08
N LEU A 63 10.69 -13.74 -2.34
CA LEU A 63 10.32 -14.62 -3.46
C LEU A 63 11.50 -14.95 -4.37
N GLY A 64 12.60 -14.20 -4.31
CA GLY A 64 13.66 -14.25 -5.32
C GLY A 64 13.26 -13.54 -6.62
N PRO A 65 13.87 -13.86 -7.76
CA PRO A 65 13.50 -13.31 -9.05
C PRO A 65 12.03 -13.60 -9.42
N TYR A 66 11.31 -12.59 -9.91
CA TYR A 66 9.94 -12.70 -10.38
C TYR A 66 9.71 -11.72 -11.53
N ASP A 67 8.63 -11.95 -12.28
CA ASP A 67 8.14 -11.06 -13.33
C ASP A 67 7.38 -9.88 -12.70
N ARG A 68 7.95 -8.68 -12.81
CA ARG A 68 7.39 -7.45 -12.22
C ARG A 68 6.08 -7.06 -12.85
N ASP A 69 5.90 -7.29 -14.14
CA ASP A 69 4.65 -6.95 -14.82
C ASP A 69 3.49 -7.79 -14.29
N LYS A 70 3.75 -9.01 -13.79
CA LYS A 70 2.72 -9.81 -13.09
C LYS A 70 2.34 -9.21 -11.75
N LEU A 71 3.31 -8.62 -11.03
CA LEU A 71 3.03 -7.92 -9.78
C LEU A 71 2.19 -6.68 -10.07
N ASP A 72 2.60 -5.85 -11.03
CA ASP A 72 1.94 -4.59 -11.37
C ASP A 72 0.51 -4.83 -11.88
N ARG A 73 0.33 -5.78 -12.81
CA ARG A 73 -1.01 -6.16 -13.31
C ARG A 73 -1.91 -6.68 -12.20
N TRP A 74 -1.37 -7.45 -11.26
CA TRP A 74 -2.16 -7.92 -10.12
C TRP A 74 -2.53 -6.78 -9.18
N ALA A 75 -1.57 -5.94 -8.82
CA ALA A 75 -1.80 -4.80 -7.93
C ALA A 75 -2.85 -3.84 -8.51
N ALA A 76 -2.76 -3.51 -9.80
CA ALA A 76 -3.67 -2.59 -10.48
C ALA A 76 -5.07 -3.18 -10.71
N ASN A 77 -5.18 -4.44 -11.12
CA ASN A 77 -6.44 -4.95 -11.70
C ASN A 77 -7.21 -5.93 -10.80
N SER A 78 -6.63 -6.38 -9.69
CA SER A 78 -7.28 -7.42 -8.87
C SER A 78 -8.37 -6.90 -7.94
N GLY A 79 -8.34 -5.61 -7.59
CA GLY A 79 -9.16 -5.05 -6.51
C GLY A 79 -8.82 -5.60 -5.12
N GLU A 80 -7.71 -6.34 -4.97
CA GLU A 80 -7.30 -6.91 -3.68
C GLU A 80 -6.44 -5.96 -2.86
N LEU A 81 -5.86 -4.94 -3.49
CA LEU A 81 -5.03 -3.92 -2.87
C LEU A 81 -5.68 -2.55 -3.05
N PHE A 82 -5.36 -1.63 -2.15
CA PHE A 82 -5.64 -0.22 -2.30
C PHE A 82 -4.37 0.60 -2.10
N GLU A 83 -4.31 1.75 -2.76
CA GLU A 83 -3.25 2.75 -2.59
C GLU A 83 -3.73 3.81 -1.61
N TYR A 84 -2.96 4.02 -0.54
CA TYR A 84 -3.34 4.99 0.48
C TYR A 84 -2.13 5.52 1.23
N TRP A 85 -2.33 6.67 1.88
CA TRP A 85 -1.37 7.24 2.80
C TRP A 85 -1.46 6.56 4.18
N CYS A 86 -0.90 5.34 4.28
CA CYS A 86 -0.89 4.58 5.53
C CYS A 86 0.04 5.24 6.57
N HIS A 87 1.34 5.01 6.41
CA HIS A 87 2.43 5.80 7.03
C HIS A 87 3.14 6.67 5.97
N CYS A 88 3.02 6.23 4.72
CA CYS A 88 3.52 6.79 3.48
C CYS A 88 2.57 6.32 2.37
N ALA A 89 2.71 6.84 1.15
CA ALA A 89 2.06 6.26 -0.02
C ALA A 89 2.42 4.77 -0.13
N ALA A 90 1.43 3.89 -0.08
CA ALA A 90 1.66 2.46 0.02
C ALA A 90 0.53 1.63 -0.61
N TRP A 91 0.88 0.41 -1.03
CA TRP A 91 -0.08 -0.67 -1.20
C TRP A 91 -0.40 -1.32 0.15
N ALA A 92 -1.69 -1.58 0.38
CA ALA A 92 -2.17 -2.40 1.49
C ALA A 92 -3.34 -3.31 1.04
N PRO A 93 -3.59 -4.46 1.71
CA PRO A 93 -4.73 -5.31 1.38
C PRO A 93 -6.06 -4.59 1.61
N ILE A 94 -7.00 -4.68 0.68
CA ILE A 94 -8.30 -3.98 0.76
C ILE A 94 -9.07 -4.31 2.05
N GLY A 95 -8.97 -5.54 2.56
CA GLY A 95 -9.59 -5.94 3.82
C GLY A 95 -9.05 -5.22 5.06
N ASP A 96 -7.88 -4.59 4.96
CA ASP A 96 -7.28 -3.79 6.04
C ASP A 96 -7.71 -2.31 5.93
N TYR A 97 -8.48 -1.89 4.90
CA TYR A 97 -8.94 -0.51 4.73
C TYR A 97 -9.62 0.09 5.99
N PRO A 98 -10.49 -0.62 6.72
CA PRO A 98 -11.09 -0.11 7.96
C PRO A 98 -10.08 0.16 9.08
N LEU A 99 -8.92 -0.50 9.09
CA LEU A 99 -7.89 -0.27 10.11
C LEU A 99 -7.25 1.12 10.03
N PHE A 100 -7.49 1.84 8.93
CA PHE A 100 -6.98 3.19 8.70
C PHE A 100 -8.04 4.29 8.91
N ASP A 101 -9.19 3.99 9.53
CA ASP A 101 -10.23 5.01 9.83
C ASP A 101 -9.64 6.21 10.58
N PHE A 102 -8.82 5.96 11.62
CA PHE A 102 -8.20 7.03 12.41
C PHE A 102 -7.33 7.98 11.57
N ARG A 103 -6.69 7.49 10.49
CA ARG A 103 -5.89 8.32 9.56
C ARG A 103 -6.79 9.16 8.66
N ARG A 104 -7.90 8.59 8.20
CA ARG A 104 -8.88 9.30 7.38
C ARG A 104 -9.52 10.43 8.19
N ASP A 105 -9.88 10.16 9.43
CA ASP A 105 -10.42 11.16 10.36
C ASP A 105 -9.42 12.30 10.60
N GLU A 106 -8.13 11.98 10.80
CA GLU A 106 -7.06 12.96 10.94
C GLU A 106 -6.89 13.83 9.68
N MET A 107 -6.92 13.21 8.49
CA MET A 107 -6.78 13.90 7.21
C MET A 107 -7.98 14.83 6.93
N GLN A 108 -9.20 14.38 7.22
CA GLN A 108 -10.43 15.18 7.15
C GLN A 108 -10.37 16.40 8.09
N GLY A 109 -9.72 16.26 9.25
CA GLY A 109 -9.62 17.32 10.24
C GLY A 109 -8.73 18.48 9.82
N ASN A 110 -7.52 18.20 9.31
CA ASN A 110 -6.49 19.23 9.12
C ASN A 110 -6.27 19.61 7.65
N TRP A 111 -6.11 18.61 6.77
CA TRP A 111 -5.80 18.87 5.37
C TRP A 111 -7.04 19.29 4.58
N ALA A 112 -8.16 18.56 4.72
CA ALA A 112 -9.37 18.87 3.98
C ALA A 112 -9.90 20.28 4.30
N LYS A 113 -9.80 20.72 5.57
CA LYS A 113 -10.14 22.09 5.95
C LYS A 113 -9.23 23.13 5.29
N SER A 114 -7.92 22.89 5.27
CA SER A 114 -6.96 23.79 4.61
C SER A 114 -7.28 23.94 3.13
N VAL A 115 -7.60 22.83 2.45
CA VAL A 115 -7.97 22.84 1.02
C VAL A 115 -9.28 23.57 0.80
N ASP A 116 -10.29 23.38 1.65
CA ASP A 116 -11.57 24.08 1.51
C ASP A 116 -11.45 25.59 1.83
N GLU A 117 -10.57 25.98 2.74
CA GLU A 117 -10.25 27.40 3.00
C GLU A 117 -9.54 28.06 1.81
N GLU A 118 -8.63 27.36 1.14
CA GLU A 118 -7.89 27.86 -0.03
C GLU A 118 -8.70 27.78 -1.33
N HIS A 119 -9.50 26.73 -1.49
CA HIS A 119 -10.31 26.41 -2.66
C HIS A 119 -11.74 25.96 -2.25
N PRO A 120 -12.61 26.90 -1.86
CA PRO A 120 -13.95 26.58 -1.38
C PRO A 120 -14.76 25.76 -2.38
N GLY A 121 -15.30 24.62 -1.94
CA GLY A 121 -16.16 23.74 -2.75
C GLY A 121 -15.42 22.83 -3.74
N TYR A 122 -14.08 22.88 -3.80
CA TYR A 122 -13.29 22.02 -4.68
C TYR A 122 -13.43 20.54 -4.32
N ILE A 123 -13.39 20.22 -3.02
CA ILE A 123 -13.53 18.83 -2.54
C ILE A 123 -14.88 18.25 -2.96
N ASP A 124 -15.96 19.01 -2.79
CA ASP A 124 -17.31 18.58 -3.17
C ASP A 124 -17.43 18.37 -4.69
N ALA A 125 -16.86 19.27 -5.49
CA ALA A 125 -16.83 19.13 -6.95
C ALA A 125 -16.10 17.84 -7.39
N VAL A 126 -14.95 17.54 -6.79
CA VAL A 126 -14.22 16.29 -7.05
C VAL A 126 -15.07 15.07 -6.65
N TYR A 127 -15.77 15.10 -5.51
CA TYR A 127 -16.68 14.00 -5.13
C TYR A 127 -17.84 13.83 -6.11
N GLU A 128 -18.45 14.91 -6.59
CA GLU A 128 -19.54 14.88 -7.56
C GLU A 128 -19.06 14.28 -8.90
N GLU A 129 -17.89 14.67 -9.36
CA GLU A 129 -17.30 14.17 -10.61
C GLU A 129 -17.01 12.66 -10.54
N VAL A 130 -16.37 12.20 -9.45
CA VAL A 130 -16.11 10.77 -9.22
C VAL A 130 -17.42 9.98 -9.11
N ALA A 131 -18.45 10.55 -8.48
CA ALA A 131 -19.76 9.90 -8.37
C ALA A 131 -20.47 9.78 -9.73
N ALA A 132 -20.31 10.78 -10.61
CA ALA A 132 -20.91 10.80 -11.94
C ALA A 132 -20.18 9.87 -12.94
N ASN A 133 -18.84 9.86 -12.91
CA ASN A 133 -18.01 9.21 -13.91
C ASN A 133 -17.50 7.82 -13.48
N GLY A 134 -17.58 7.49 -12.19
CA GLY A 134 -17.06 6.25 -11.64
C GLY A 134 -15.56 6.29 -11.36
N PRO A 135 -14.88 5.13 -11.25
CA PRO A 135 -13.45 5.08 -10.93
C PRO A 135 -12.62 5.82 -11.96
N MET A 136 -11.86 6.82 -11.51
CA MET A 136 -11.06 7.69 -12.35
C MET A 136 -9.71 8.01 -11.70
N THR A 137 -8.73 8.39 -12.50
CA THR A 137 -7.42 8.83 -12.03
C THR A 137 -7.39 10.35 -11.86
N ILE A 138 -6.36 10.88 -11.19
CA ILE A 138 -6.17 12.34 -11.06
C ILE A 138 -6.10 13.01 -12.44
N SER A 139 -5.51 12.35 -13.43
CA SER A 139 -5.40 12.90 -14.79
C SER A 139 -6.71 12.92 -15.57
N ASP A 140 -7.74 12.23 -15.08
CA ASP A 140 -9.06 12.22 -15.68
C ASP A 140 -9.98 13.31 -15.10
N LEU A 141 -9.55 14.02 -14.05
CA LEU A 141 -10.31 15.12 -13.44
C LEU A 141 -10.32 16.36 -14.33
N ASP A 142 -11.46 17.04 -14.38
CA ASP A 142 -11.62 18.30 -15.12
C ASP A 142 -10.71 19.43 -14.58
N ASP A 143 -10.50 19.47 -13.26
CA ASP A 143 -9.49 20.30 -12.58
C ASP A 143 -8.67 19.42 -11.61
N PRO A 144 -7.44 19.02 -11.98
CA PRO A 144 -6.60 18.16 -11.15
C PRO A 144 -5.92 18.91 -9.97
N GLY A 145 -6.30 20.17 -9.72
CA GLY A 145 -5.89 20.91 -8.52
C GLY A 145 -4.62 21.75 -8.66
N GLY A 146 -4.37 22.31 -9.85
CA GLY A 146 -3.40 23.39 -10.11
C GLY A 146 -2.00 23.23 -9.54
#